data_AF-A0A9D6EF29-F1
#
_entry.id   AF-A0A9D6EF29-F1
#
_cell.length_a   1.000
_cell.length_b   1.000
_cell.length_c   1.000
_cell.angle_alpha   90.00
_cell.angle_beta   90.00
_cell.angle_gamma   90.00
#
_symmetry.space_group_name_H-M   'P 1'
#
loop_
_entity.id
_entity.type
_entity.pdbx_description
1 polymer ?
#
loop_
_entity_poly.entity_id
_entity_poly.type
_entity_poly.pdbx_seq_one_letter_code
_entity_poly.pdbx_strand_id
1 'polypeptide(L)'
;MKLNANAFGLASGILCGAWCLAIALLYIWSGSFGAGYLAMVAALTPGVVIGSYSGAILLTVYALVSGFVVGWLFAWLYNQLAKK
;
A
#
# COMPACT_ATOMS: atom_id res chain seq x y z
N MET A 1 22.15 -6.19 -12.43
CA MET A 1 20.99 -7.11 -12.59
C MET A 1 19.78 -6.28 -13.01
N LYS A 2 18.85 -6.82 -13.81
CA LYS A 2 17.66 -6.08 -14.28
C LYS A 2 16.44 -6.53 -13.48
N LEU A 3 15.81 -5.62 -12.76
CA LEU A 3 14.54 -5.90 -12.09
C LEU A 3 13.42 -6.05 -13.13
N ASN A 4 12.55 -7.04 -12.97
CA ASN A 4 11.31 -7.09 -13.73
C ASN A 4 10.31 -6.11 -13.08
N ALA A 5 10.02 -5.00 -13.75
CA ALA A 5 9.19 -3.94 -13.20
C ALA A 5 7.76 -4.40 -12.87
N ASN A 6 7.18 -5.29 -13.68
CA ASN A 6 5.84 -5.81 -13.43
C ASN A 6 5.82 -6.73 -12.21
N ALA A 7 6.80 -7.63 -12.09
CA ALA A 7 6.90 -8.54 -10.95
C ALA A 7 7.19 -7.77 -9.65
N PHE A 8 8.09 -6.77 -9.71
CA PHE A 8 8.42 -5.94 -8.56
C PHE A 8 7.24 -5.06 -8.14
N GLY A 9 6.59 -4.40 -9.10
CA GLY A 9 5.35 -3.65 -8.84
C GLY A 9 4.29 -4.52 -8.18
N LEU A 10 4.02 -5.72 -8.72
CA LEU A 10 3.01 -6.62 -8.15
C LEU A 10 3.37 -7.03 -6.72
N ALA A 11 4.62 -7.38 -6.45
CA ALA A 11 5.07 -7.71 -5.11
C ALA A 11 4.93 -6.54 -4.13
N SER A 12 5.34 -5.33 -4.54
CA SER A 12 5.21 -4.10 -3.73
C SER A 12 3.75 -3.75 -3.46
N GLY A 13 2.87 -3.88 -4.46
CA GLY A 13 1.43 -3.70 -4.33
C GLY A 13 0.86 -4.66 -3.30
N ILE A 14 1.07 -5.97 -3.48
CA ILE A 14 0.56 -7.01 -2.56
C ILE A 14 1.03 -6.76 -1.13
N LEU A 15 2.32 -6.48 -0.94
CA LEU A 15 2.89 -6.23 0.39
C LEU A 15 2.25 -4.99 1.05
N CYS A 16 2.11 -3.89 0.31
CA CYS A 16 1.51 -2.65 0.81
C CYS A 16 0.02 -2.83 1.14
N GLY A 17 -0.72 -3.50 0.25
CA GLY A 17 -2.13 -3.84 0.46
C GLY A 17 -2.35 -4.72 1.68
N ALA A 18 -1.57 -5.80 1.82
CA ALA A 18 -1.63 -6.71 2.95
C ALA A 18 -1.29 -6.01 4.27
N TRP A 19 -0.29 -5.12 4.27
CA TRP A 19 0.08 -4.32 5.43
C TRP A 19 -1.04 -3.37 5.86
N CYS A 20 -1.63 -2.62 4.93
CA CYS A 20 -2.75 -1.73 5.23
C CYS A 20 -3.98 -2.49 5.74
N LEU A 21 -4.27 -3.67 5.14
CA LEU A 21 -5.37 -4.52 5.60
C LEU A 21 -5.13 -5.02 7.04
N ALA A 22 -3.93 -5.51 7.33
CA ALA A 22 -3.57 -6.02 8.64
C ALA A 22 -3.71 -4.93 9.71
N ILE A 23 -3.19 -3.72 9.46
CA ILE A 23 -3.33 -2.61 10.41
C ILE A 23 -4.80 -2.20 10.57
N ALA A 24 -5.57 -2.12 9.49
CA ALA A 24 -6.99 -1.76 9.57
C ALA A 24 -7.79 -2.78 10.39
N LEU A 25 -7.54 -4.08 10.21
CA LEU A 25 -8.19 -5.14 11.00
C LEU A 25 -7.77 -5.10 12.47
N LEU A 26 -6.48 -4.89 12.76
CA LEU A 26 -5.99 -4.72 14.12
C LEU A 26 -6.58 -3.49 14.80
N TYR A 27 -6.77 -2.39 14.06
CA TYR A 27 -7.45 -1.20 14.56
C TYR A 27 -8.92 -1.49 14.87
N ILE A 28 -9.64 -2.18 13.98
CA ILE A 28 -11.05 -2.58 14.21
C ILE A 28 -11.15 -3.45 15.48
N TRP A 29 -10.21 -4.37 15.69
CA TRP A 29 -10.22 -5.27 16.84
C TRP A 29 -9.80 -4.59 18.16
N SER A 30 -8.78 -3.74 18.13
CA SER A 30 -8.19 -3.12 19.33
C SER A 30 -8.70 -1.71 19.66
N GLY A 31 -9.38 -1.07 18.71
CA GLY A 31 -9.84 0.33 18.79
C GLY A 31 -8.74 1.39 18.70
N SER A 32 -7.45 1.02 18.68
CA SER A 32 -6.35 2.00 18.81
C SER A 32 -5.06 1.65 18.07
N PHE A 33 -4.78 0.37 17.81
CA PHE A 33 -3.54 -0.04 17.17
C PHE A 33 -3.39 0.57 15.77
N GLY A 34 -2.28 1.26 15.52
CA GLY A 34 -2.01 1.86 14.21
C GLY A 34 -2.87 3.08 13.87
N ALA A 35 -3.58 3.69 14.84
CA ALA A 35 -4.46 4.85 14.59
C ALA A 35 -3.75 6.01 13.85
N GLY A 36 -2.53 6.37 14.27
CA GLY A 36 -1.77 7.44 13.62
C GLY A 36 -1.39 7.12 12.17
N TYR A 37 -1.01 5.87 11.90
CA TYR A 37 -0.72 5.42 10.54
C TYR A 37 -1.98 5.47 9.67
N LEU A 38 -3.10 4.92 10.16
CA LEU A 38 -4.37 4.92 9.42
C LEU A 38 -4.88 6.34 9.17
N ALA A 39 -4.73 7.26 10.12
CA ALA A 39 -5.08 8.67 9.94
C ALA A 39 -4.26 9.32 8.81
N MET A 40 -2.95 9.05 8.77
CA MET A 40 -2.07 9.56 7.71
C MET A 40 -2.46 9.00 6.33
N VAL A 41 -2.71 7.69 6.22
CA VAL A 41 -3.06 7.08 4.93
C VAL A 41 -4.49 7.46 4.49
N ALA A 42 -5.44 7.56 5.42
CA ALA A 42 -6.81 8.01 5.15
C ALA A 42 -6.85 9.44 4.60
N ALA A 43 -5.94 10.32 5.06
CA ALA A 43 -5.82 11.68 4.53
C ALA A 43 -5.49 11.73 3.02
N LEU A 44 -4.87 10.66 2.51
CA LEU A 44 -4.50 10.52 1.09
C LEU A 44 -5.46 9.62 0.30
N THR A 45 -6.46 9.02 0.95
CA THR A 45 -7.37 8.04 0.34
C THR A 45 -8.82 8.45 0.54
N PRO A 46 -9.37 9.27 -0.38
CA PRO A 46 -10.73 9.77 -0.29
C PRO A 46 -11.76 8.64 -0.14
N GLY A 47 -12.73 8.84 0.75
CA GLY A 47 -13.83 7.88 0.98
C GLY A 47 -13.49 6.74 1.95
N VAL A 48 -12.26 6.64 2.47
CA VAL A 48 -11.90 5.66 3.49
C VAL A 48 -12.46 6.07 4.86
N VAL A 49 -13.31 5.23 5.44
CA VAL A 49 -13.81 5.38 6.81
C VAL A 49 -13.02 4.45 7.74
N ILE A 50 -12.16 5.03 8.58
CA ILE A 50 -11.35 4.28 9.56
C ILE A 50 -12.27 3.56 10.55
N GLY A 51 -11.91 2.33 10.93
CA GLY A 51 -12.70 1.52 11.87
C GLY A 51 -13.89 0.78 11.24
N SER A 52 -14.05 0.85 9.92
CA SER A 52 -15.07 0.09 9.18
C SER A 52 -14.44 -0.98 8.28
N TYR A 53 -15.11 -2.13 8.14
CA TYR A 53 -14.66 -3.19 7.22
C TYR A 53 -14.66 -2.73 5.75
N SER A 54 -15.64 -1.93 5.35
CA SER A 54 -15.70 -1.34 4.01
C SER A 54 -14.55 -0.36 3.76
N GLY A 55 -14.22 0.48 4.74
CA GLY A 55 -13.06 1.37 4.70
C GLY A 55 -11.74 0.60 4.66
N ALA A 56 -11.62 -0.50 5.40
CA ALA A 56 -10.44 -1.38 5.35
C ALA A 56 -10.23 -1.96 3.94
N ILE A 57 -11.29 -2.48 3.31
CA ILE A 57 -11.23 -2.99 1.94
C ILE A 57 -10.82 -1.89 0.96
N LEU A 58 -11.45 -0.71 1.04
CA LEU A 58 -11.17 0.40 0.15
C LEU A 58 -9.71 0.87 0.30
N LEU A 59 -9.24 1.01 1.54
CA LEU A 59 -7.85 1.34 1.86
C LEU A 59 -6.87 0.33 1.26
N THR A 60 -7.17 -0.97 1.37
CA THR A 60 -6.36 -2.03 0.78
C THR A 60 -6.29 -1.92 -0.74
N VAL A 61 -7.39 -1.61 -1.43
CA VAL A 61 -7.39 -1.39 -2.89
C VAL A 61 -6.50 -0.19 -3.26
N TYR A 62 -6.65 0.94 -2.55
CA TYR A 62 -5.77 2.09 -2.76
C TYR A 62 -4.29 1.76 -2.52
N ALA A 63 -3.99 0.99 -1.48
CA ALA A 63 -2.63 0.56 -1.15
C ALA A 63 -2.05 -0.44 -2.17
N LEU A 64 -2.87 -1.37 -2.69
CA LEU A 64 -2.47 -2.29 -3.76
C LEU A 64 -2.06 -1.52 -5.02
N VAL A 65 -2.90 -0.57 -5.44
CA VAL A 65 -2.66 0.22 -6.66
C VAL A 65 -1.47 1.15 -6.47
N SER A 66 -1.42 1.90 -5.37
CA SER A 66 -0.31 2.84 -5.12
C SER A 66 1.02 2.11 -4.91
N GLY A 67 1.03 1.00 -4.16
CA GLY A 67 2.20 0.14 -4.00
C GLY A 67 2.68 -0.47 -5.31
N PHE A 68 1.76 -0.86 -6.20
CA PHE A 68 2.11 -1.33 -7.54
C PHE A 68 2.79 -0.24 -8.36
N VAL A 69 2.18 0.94 -8.44
CA VAL A 69 2.70 2.06 -9.23
C VAL A 69 4.06 2.50 -8.72
N VAL A 70 4.22 2.71 -7.41
CA VAL A 70 5.49 3.12 -6.81
C VAL A 70 6.56 2.05 -6.99
N GLY A 71 6.23 0.77 -6.75
CA GLY A 71 7.18 -0.32 -6.97
C GLY A 71 7.62 -0.43 -8.43
N TRP A 72 6.66 -0.36 -9.36
CA TRP A 72 6.94 -0.40 -10.79
C TRP A 72 7.86 0.76 -11.22
N LEU A 73 7.54 1.98 -10.79
CA LEU A 73 8.34 3.17 -11.07
C LEU A 73 9.74 3.05 -10.49
N PHE A 74 9.87 2.53 -9.27
CA PHE A 74 11.16 2.29 -8.64
C PHE A 74 12.01 1.29 -9.46
N ALA A 75 11.43 0.16 -9.84
CA ALA A 75 12.13 -0.85 -10.64
C ALA A 75 12.52 -0.31 -12.03
N TRP A 76 11.66 0.49 -12.66
CA TRP A 76 11.98 1.19 -13.90
C TRP A 76 13.17 2.15 -13.71
N LEU A 77 13.12 3.02 -12.70
CA LEU A 77 14.18 4.00 -12.43
C LEU A 77 15.50 3.31 -12.10
N TYR A 78 15.47 2.29 -11.23
CA TYR A 78 16.62 1.46 -10.90
C TYR A 78 17.27 0.89 -12.16
N ASN A 79 16.47 0.31 -13.06
CA ASN A 79 16.98 -0.25 -14.31
C ASN A 79 17.55 0.80 -15.26
N GLN A 80 17.10 2.06 -15.22
CA GLN A 80 17.69 3.12 -16.03
C GLN A 80 19.03 3.58 -15.45
N LEU A 81 19.13 3.70 -14.14
CA LEU A 81 20.36 4.11 -13.46
C LEU A 81 21.43 3.03 -13.51
N ALA A 82 21.05 1.75 -13.41
CA ALA A 82 21.96 0.61 -13.46
C ALA A 82 22.48 0.26 -14.88
N LYS A 83 22.01 0.97 -15.93
CA LYS A 83 22.54 0.86 -17.30
C LYS A 83 23.70 1.81 -17.57
N LYS A 84 23.95 2.78 -16.69
CA LYS A 84 25.22 3.52 -16.68
C LYS A 84 26.31 2.62 -16.13
#